data_AF-B7P7S2-F1
#
_entry.id   AF-B7P7S2-F1
#
_cell.length_a   1.000
_cell.length_b   1.000
_cell.length_c   1.000
_cell.angle_alpha   90.00
_cell.angle_beta   90.00
_cell.angle_gamma   90.00
#
_symmetry.space_group_name_H-M   'P 1'
#
loop_
_entity.id
_entity.type
_entity.pdbx_description
1 polymer ?
#
loop_
_entity_poly.entity_id
_entity_poly.type
_entity_poly.pdbx_seq_one_letter_code
_entity_poly.pdbx_strand_id
1 'polypeptide(L)'
;MLFFRSGLFVVGPESAGAHPGPVCYRKGGPLTVTDANVCLGRLLPDHFPKIFGKNEREPLDKAAAMEALRKLTAQVNSCLGGSMTPEQVAMGFVSVANESMCRPIRALTQGKGHDSANHVLACFGGAGAQHACAVARALGMTKVLIHRYAGILSAYGMALADVVEEAQEPCALLYTSAPRSLRLTQFEKFSRS
;
A
#
# COMPACT_ATOMS: atom_id res chain seq x y z
N MET A 1 10.55 -1.05 -4.39
CA MET A 1 11.94 -0.52 -4.52
C MET A 1 11.91 0.72 -5.40
N LEU A 2 12.95 1.57 -5.35
CA LEU A 2 13.07 2.77 -6.18
C LEU A 2 14.09 2.54 -7.30
N PHE A 3 13.70 2.82 -8.54
CA PHE A 3 14.57 2.71 -9.71
C PHE A 3 14.45 3.94 -10.60
N PHE A 4 15.55 4.27 -11.27
CA PHE A 4 15.52 5.22 -12.38
C PHE A 4 15.89 4.49 -13.67
N ARG A 5 14.94 4.41 -14.62
CA ARG A 5 15.10 3.64 -15.86
C ARG A 5 14.60 4.47 -17.03
N SER A 6 15.42 4.63 -18.06
CA SER A 6 15.07 5.34 -19.31
C SER A 6 14.47 6.74 -19.08
N GLY A 7 15.03 7.52 -18.16
CA GLY A 7 14.54 8.86 -17.84
C GLY A 7 13.33 8.91 -16.88
N LEU A 8 12.83 7.77 -16.42
CA LEU A 8 11.63 7.67 -15.60
C LEU A 8 11.90 7.20 -14.18
N PHE A 9 11.17 7.78 -13.24
CA PHE A 9 11.07 7.33 -11.85
C PHE A 9 10.14 6.11 -11.79
N VAL A 10 10.64 4.99 -11.28
CA VAL A 10 9.89 3.73 -11.18
C VAL A 10 9.85 3.26 -9.73
N VAL A 11 8.66 2.89 -9.25
CA VAL A 11 8.42 2.37 -7.89
C VAL A 11 7.74 1.01 -7.99
N GLY A 12 8.42 -0.03 -7.48
CA GLY A 12 7.94 -1.41 -7.57
C GLY A 12 8.01 -1.97 -9.01
N PRO A 13 7.37 -3.13 -9.29
CA PRO A 13 6.54 -3.92 -8.37
C PRO A 13 7.33 -4.65 -7.28
N GLU A 14 8.64 -4.77 -7.43
CA GLU A 14 9.50 -5.49 -6.51
C GLU A 14 9.51 -4.82 -5.13
N SER A 15 9.33 -5.64 -4.09
CA SER A 15 9.37 -5.23 -2.69
C SER A 15 10.67 -5.68 -2.04
N ALA A 16 11.24 -4.83 -1.19
CA ALA A 16 12.40 -5.19 -0.37
C ALA A 16 12.02 -6.03 0.87
N GLY A 17 10.72 -6.18 1.14
CA GLY A 17 10.21 -6.84 2.34
C GLY A 17 10.72 -6.18 3.63
N ALA A 18 10.82 -6.97 4.70
CA ALA A 18 11.45 -6.56 5.96
C ALA A 18 12.91 -7.01 6.07
N HIS A 19 13.30 -8.05 5.33
CA HIS A 19 14.66 -8.57 5.24
C HIS A 19 15.01 -8.83 3.76
N PRO A 20 16.03 -8.17 3.19
CA PRO A 20 16.91 -7.19 3.83
C PRO A 20 16.23 -5.84 4.10
N GLY A 21 15.05 -5.57 3.53
CA GLY A 21 14.30 -4.34 3.76
C GLY A 21 14.93 -3.09 3.14
N PRO A 22 14.46 -1.90 3.52
CA PRO A 22 15.04 -0.61 3.14
C PRO A 22 16.54 -0.44 3.46
N VAL A 23 17.22 0.49 2.80
CA VAL A 23 18.61 0.87 3.14
C VAL A 23 18.69 1.30 4.61
N CYS A 24 17.71 2.08 5.07
CA CYS A 24 17.65 2.59 6.43
C CYS A 24 17.49 1.48 7.49
N TYR A 25 17.21 0.23 7.12
CA TYR A 25 17.15 -0.90 8.05
C TYR A 25 18.53 -1.49 8.36
N ARG A 26 19.61 -1.00 7.72
CA ARG A 26 21.00 -1.43 7.98
C ARG A 26 21.26 -2.92 7.71
N LYS A 27 20.45 -3.55 6.86
CA LYS A 27 20.55 -4.98 6.50
C LYS A 27 20.99 -5.22 5.04
N GLY A 28 21.52 -4.18 4.38
CA GLY A 28 22.07 -4.28 3.02
C GLY A 28 21.03 -4.29 1.90
N GLY A 29 19.81 -3.83 2.17
CA GLY A 29 18.74 -3.83 1.17
C GLY A 29 18.74 -2.59 0.26
N PRO A 30 17.87 -2.58 -0.75
CA PRO A 30 17.81 -1.55 -1.79
C PRO A 30 17.12 -0.26 -1.31
N LEU A 31 17.22 0.81 -2.11
CA LEU A 31 16.47 2.05 -1.87
C LEU A 31 14.96 1.82 -2.05
N THR A 32 14.17 2.33 -1.12
CA THR A 32 12.71 2.11 -1.04
C THR A 32 11.95 3.41 -0.75
N VAL A 33 10.61 3.34 -0.81
CA VAL A 33 9.73 4.44 -0.40
C VAL A 33 9.94 4.82 1.06
N THR A 34 10.26 3.85 1.93
CA THR A 34 10.59 4.11 3.33
C THR A 34 11.84 4.98 3.45
N ASP A 35 12.89 4.69 2.67
CA ASP A 35 14.11 5.52 2.64
C ASP A 35 13.80 6.96 2.22
N ALA A 36 13.00 7.13 1.15
CA ALA A 36 12.57 8.45 0.71
C ALA A 36 11.80 9.21 1.81
N ASN A 37 10.88 8.54 2.53
CA ASN A 37 10.14 9.15 3.64
C ASN A 37 11.04 9.50 4.84
N VAL A 38 12.07 8.70 5.14
CA VAL A 38 13.09 9.02 6.16
C VAL A 38 13.92 10.23 5.75
N CYS A 39 14.38 10.28 4.50
CA CYS A 39 15.15 11.39 3.95
C CYS A 39 14.35 12.72 4.01
N LEU A 40 13.08 12.68 3.62
CA LEU A 40 12.14 13.81 3.67
C LEU A 40 11.71 14.19 5.09
N GLY A 41 12.13 13.46 6.12
CA GLY A 41 11.75 13.73 7.51
C GLY A 41 10.29 13.40 7.85
N ARG A 42 9.59 12.65 6.99
CA ARG A 42 8.23 12.15 7.26
C ARG A 42 8.21 11.01 8.26
N LEU A 43 9.33 10.29 8.34
CA LEU A 43 9.60 9.29 9.37
C LEU A 43 10.67 9.82 10.31
N LEU A 44 10.35 9.86 11.60
CA LEU A 44 11.25 10.31 12.65
C LEU A 44 11.94 9.08 13.28
N PRO A 45 13.26 8.88 13.09
CA PRO A 45 13.97 7.71 13.62
C PRO A 45 13.81 7.53 15.13
N ASP A 46 13.73 8.62 15.88
CA ASP A 46 13.62 8.60 17.35
C ASP A 46 12.29 8.04 17.87
N HIS A 47 11.25 8.06 17.03
CA HIS A 47 9.93 7.48 17.35
C HIS A 47 9.77 6.04 16.84
N PHE A 48 10.81 5.49 16.20
CA PHE A 48 10.80 4.11 15.73
C PHE A 48 11.49 3.17 16.73
N PRO A 49 11.00 1.93 16.88
CA PRO A 49 11.67 0.94 17.70
C PRO A 49 13.07 0.65 17.15
N LYS A 50 14.04 0.48 18.05
CA LYS A 50 15.42 0.13 17.70
C LYS A 50 15.54 -1.36 17.43
N ILE A 51 15.01 -1.79 16.29
CA ILE A 51 14.94 -3.20 15.85
C ILE A 51 15.63 -3.44 14.50
N PHE A 52 16.48 -2.51 14.08
CA PHE A 52 17.17 -2.54 12.80
C PHE A 52 18.65 -2.92 12.99
N GLY A 53 19.38 -3.12 11.89
CA GLY A 53 20.77 -3.59 11.95
C GLY A 53 20.90 -5.10 12.07
N LYS A 54 22.16 -5.55 12.10
CA LYS A 54 22.49 -6.99 12.17
C LYS A 54 22.09 -7.59 13.51
N ASN A 55 22.17 -6.79 14.58
CA ASN A 55 21.87 -7.21 15.94
C ASN A 55 20.44 -6.80 16.39
N GLU A 56 19.67 -6.15 15.51
CA GLU A 56 18.30 -5.70 15.76
C GLU A 56 18.17 -4.80 16.99
N ARG A 57 19.13 -3.89 17.17
CA ARG A 57 19.21 -2.94 18.30
C ARG A 57 19.46 -1.51 17.85
N GLU A 58 19.52 -1.27 16.54
CA GLU A 58 19.89 0.00 15.96
C GLU A 58 18.65 0.79 15.49
N PRO A 59 18.70 2.13 15.53
CA PRO A 59 17.65 2.97 14.94
C PRO A 59 17.76 2.98 13.41
N LEU A 60 16.74 3.54 12.75
CA LEU A 60 16.76 3.80 11.31
C LEU A 60 18.00 4.62 10.92
N ASP A 61 18.67 4.21 9.85
CA ASP A 61 19.83 4.92 9.32
C ASP A 61 19.45 5.96 8.27
N LYS A 62 19.16 7.18 8.73
CA LYS A 62 18.90 8.31 7.83
C LYS A 62 20.12 8.66 6.97
N ALA A 63 21.34 8.54 7.51
CA ALA A 63 22.55 8.91 6.79
C ALA A 63 22.80 7.94 5.62
N ALA A 64 22.65 6.64 5.84
CA ALA A 64 22.77 5.63 4.80
C ALA A 64 21.71 5.81 3.70
N ALA A 65 20.45 6.09 4.08
CA ALA A 65 19.38 6.38 3.12
C ALA A 65 19.67 7.63 2.27
N MET A 66 20.14 8.72 2.90
CA MET A 66 20.52 9.95 2.21
C MET A 66 21.69 9.74 1.25
N GLU A 67 22.68 8.95 1.63
CA GLU A 67 23.84 8.65 0.78
C GLU A 67 23.44 7.82 -0.44
N ALA A 68 22.61 6.78 -0.26
CA ALA A 68 22.08 6.00 -1.37
C ALA A 68 21.22 6.85 -2.31
N LEU A 69 20.41 7.76 -1.77
CA LEU A 69 19.59 8.70 -2.53
C LEU A 69 20.44 9.73 -3.31
N ARG A 70 21.56 10.22 -2.74
CA ARG A 70 22.50 11.11 -3.45
C ARG A 70 23.10 10.44 -4.68
N LYS A 71 23.50 9.17 -4.55
CA LYS A 71 24.02 8.38 -5.69
C LYS A 71 22.97 8.25 -6.79
N LEU A 72 21.72 7.95 -6.44
CA LEU A 72 20.63 7.89 -7.40
C LEU A 72 20.34 9.27 -8.03
N THR A 73 20.39 10.34 -7.23
CA THR A 73 20.20 11.72 -7.70
C THR A 73 21.24 12.13 -8.72
N ALA A 74 22.51 11.75 -8.51
CA ALA A 74 23.57 11.99 -9.49
C ALA A 74 23.27 11.29 -10.83
N GLN A 75 22.74 10.07 -10.80
CA GLN A 75 22.32 9.34 -12.02
C GLN A 75 21.15 10.04 -12.73
N VAL A 76 20.14 10.49 -11.96
CA VAL A 76 18.99 11.24 -12.49
C VAL A 76 19.45 12.53 -13.17
N ASN A 77 20.27 13.33 -12.49
CA ASN A 77 20.75 14.61 -13.00
C ASN A 77 21.64 14.43 -14.24
N SER A 78 22.50 13.42 -14.25
CA SER A 78 23.34 13.09 -15.41
C SER A 78 22.49 12.73 -16.64
N CYS A 79 21.42 11.95 -16.46
CA CYS A 79 20.56 11.52 -17.56
C CYS A 79 19.62 12.62 -18.08
N LEU A 80 19.08 13.45 -17.18
CA LEU A 80 18.10 14.49 -17.54
C LEU A 80 18.74 15.85 -17.84
N GLY A 81 20.05 16.02 -17.63
CA GLY A 81 20.72 17.32 -17.71
C GLY A 81 20.22 18.32 -16.67
N GLY A 82 19.73 17.83 -15.53
CA GLY A 82 19.09 18.63 -14.48
C GLY A 82 19.97 18.85 -13.24
N SER A 83 19.46 19.63 -12.30
CA SER A 83 20.13 19.96 -11.03
C SER A 83 19.21 19.72 -9.82
N MET A 84 18.51 18.59 -9.82
CA MET A 84 17.61 18.23 -8.73
C MET A 84 18.38 17.94 -7.45
N THR A 85 17.82 18.34 -6.30
CA THR A 85 18.34 17.94 -4.98
C THR A 85 17.88 16.51 -4.64
N PRO A 86 18.56 15.81 -3.71
CA PRO A 86 18.11 14.50 -3.24
C PRO A 86 16.66 14.50 -2.74
N GLU A 87 16.25 15.55 -2.04
CA GLU A 87 14.89 15.70 -1.50
C GLU A 87 13.86 15.84 -2.64
N GLN A 88 14.18 16.57 -3.71
CA GLN A 88 13.33 16.68 -4.89
C GLN A 88 13.18 15.31 -5.59
N VAL A 89 14.28 14.56 -5.73
CA VAL A 89 14.26 13.19 -6.27
C VAL A 89 13.43 12.25 -5.39
N ALA A 90 13.60 12.30 -4.06
CA ALA A 90 12.78 11.53 -3.12
C ALA A 90 11.29 11.89 -3.21
N MET A 91 10.95 13.17 -3.30
CA MET A 91 9.58 13.62 -3.47
C MET A 91 8.97 13.14 -4.80
N GLY A 92 9.77 13.11 -5.87
CA GLY A 92 9.39 12.53 -7.15
C GLY A 92 9.01 11.06 -7.02
N PHE A 93 9.85 10.25 -6.35
CA PHE A 93 9.53 8.85 -6.08
C PHE A 93 8.29 8.66 -5.22
N VAL A 94 8.11 9.47 -4.17
CA VAL A 94 6.89 9.44 -3.34
C VAL A 94 5.65 9.79 -4.17
N SER A 95 5.76 10.73 -5.10
CA SER A 95 4.66 11.12 -5.99
C SER A 95 4.28 9.99 -6.94
N VAL A 96 5.26 9.31 -7.54
CA VAL A 96 5.02 8.11 -8.36
C VAL A 96 4.39 6.99 -7.52
N ALA A 97 4.87 6.76 -6.30
CA ALA A 97 4.29 5.77 -5.40
C ALA A 97 2.80 6.07 -5.10
N ASN A 98 2.48 7.34 -4.80
CA ASN A 98 1.10 7.76 -4.56
C ASN A 98 0.20 7.54 -5.78
N GLU A 99 0.66 7.90 -6.98
CA GLU A 99 -0.13 7.69 -8.20
C GLU A 99 -0.35 6.21 -8.49
N SER A 100 0.67 5.37 -8.30
CA SER A 100 0.54 3.92 -8.41
C SER A 100 -0.49 3.34 -7.44
N MET A 101 -0.63 3.90 -6.22
CA MET A 101 -1.68 3.52 -5.27
C MET A 101 -3.07 4.02 -5.70
N CYS A 102 -3.16 5.20 -6.32
CA CYS A 102 -4.44 5.78 -6.74
C CYS A 102 -5.09 4.99 -7.88
N ARG A 103 -4.29 4.49 -8.84
CA ARG A 103 -4.78 3.75 -10.02
C ARG A 103 -5.75 2.61 -9.69
N PRO A 104 -5.40 1.61 -8.85
CA PRO A 104 -6.31 0.52 -8.53
C PRO A 104 -7.53 0.97 -7.73
N ILE A 105 -7.40 1.94 -6.84
CA ILE A 105 -8.54 2.48 -6.07
C ILE A 105 -9.56 3.09 -7.03
N ARG A 106 -9.10 3.98 -7.91
CA ARG A 106 -9.93 4.63 -8.93
C ARG A 106 -10.61 3.60 -9.83
N ALA A 107 -9.85 2.63 -10.34
CA ALA A 107 -10.35 1.59 -11.24
C ALA A 107 -11.45 0.72 -10.59
N LEU A 108 -11.25 0.27 -9.34
CA LEU A 108 -12.23 -0.56 -8.64
C LEU A 108 -13.50 0.22 -8.26
N THR A 109 -13.35 1.47 -7.83
CA THR A 109 -14.50 2.31 -7.47
C THR A 109 -15.33 2.68 -8.70
N GLN A 110 -14.69 3.14 -9.78
CA GLN A 110 -15.37 3.50 -11.02
C GLN A 110 -15.91 2.28 -11.77
N GLY A 111 -15.22 1.14 -11.70
CA GLY A 111 -15.69 -0.13 -12.26
C GLY A 111 -17.00 -0.62 -11.63
N LYS A 112 -17.31 -0.16 -10.41
CA LYS A 112 -18.61 -0.39 -9.74
C LYS A 112 -19.64 0.72 -10.01
N GLY A 113 -19.34 1.68 -10.89
CA GLY A 113 -20.22 2.80 -11.22
C GLY A 113 -20.20 3.94 -10.21
N HIS A 114 -19.19 4.02 -9.35
CA HIS A 114 -19.10 5.03 -8.30
C HIS A 114 -17.99 6.07 -8.58
N ASP A 115 -18.24 7.31 -8.16
CA ASP A 115 -17.23 8.36 -8.13
C ASP A 115 -16.39 8.26 -6.84
N SER A 116 -15.06 8.23 -6.97
CA SER A 116 -14.15 8.18 -5.83
C SER A 116 -14.24 9.40 -4.93
N ALA A 117 -14.57 10.58 -5.47
CA ALA A 117 -14.66 11.81 -4.69
C ALA A 117 -15.76 11.77 -3.60
N ASN A 118 -16.79 10.96 -3.81
CA ASN A 118 -17.91 10.79 -2.89
C ASN A 118 -17.63 9.85 -1.71
N HIS A 119 -16.40 9.34 -1.59
CA HIS A 119 -16.03 8.35 -0.57
C HIS A 119 -15.09 8.93 0.49
N VAL A 120 -15.00 8.23 1.62
CA VAL A 120 -13.99 8.47 2.66
C VAL A 120 -12.84 7.49 2.47
N LEU A 121 -11.61 7.98 2.43
CA LEU A 121 -10.44 7.11 2.36
C LEU A 121 -10.15 6.50 3.73
N ALA A 122 -10.44 5.21 3.90
CA ALA A 122 -10.00 4.46 5.08
C ALA A 122 -8.54 4.02 4.91
N CYS A 123 -7.65 4.50 5.78
CA CYS A 123 -6.23 4.16 5.74
C CYS A 123 -5.83 3.25 6.91
N PHE A 124 -5.11 2.18 6.59
CA PHE A 124 -4.56 1.24 7.56
C PHE A 124 -3.20 0.69 7.09
N GLY A 125 -2.57 -0.15 7.91
CA GLY A 125 -1.22 -0.64 7.72
C GLY A 125 -0.16 0.34 8.21
N GLY A 126 1.05 -0.15 8.47
CA GLY A 126 2.14 0.64 9.08
C GLY A 126 2.60 1.84 8.24
N ALA A 127 2.44 1.79 6.92
CA ALA A 127 2.83 2.86 6.00
C ALA A 127 1.64 3.66 5.44
N GLY A 128 0.39 3.19 5.58
CA GLY A 128 -0.75 3.78 4.88
C GLY A 128 -0.97 5.26 5.19
N ALA A 129 -0.86 5.63 6.47
CA ALA A 129 -1.02 7.03 6.91
C ALA A 129 0.00 8.00 6.28
N GLN A 130 1.18 7.52 5.89
CA GLN A 130 2.23 8.35 5.27
C GLN A 130 1.83 8.86 3.87
N HIS A 131 0.88 8.17 3.23
CA HIS A 131 0.42 8.46 1.86
C HIS A 131 -1.02 8.99 1.82
N ALA A 132 -1.77 8.83 2.91
CA ALA A 132 -3.20 9.07 3.00
C ALA A 132 -3.66 10.41 2.41
N CYS A 133 -3.09 11.53 2.86
CA CYS A 133 -3.51 12.85 2.40
C CYS A 133 -3.17 13.14 0.93
N ALA A 134 -2.10 12.52 0.40
CA ALA A 134 -1.74 12.69 -1.01
C ALA A 134 -2.66 11.85 -1.90
N VAL A 135 -2.93 10.60 -1.51
CA VAL A 135 -3.84 9.69 -2.20
C VAL A 135 -5.27 10.23 -2.18
N ALA A 136 -5.77 10.70 -1.04
CA ALA A 136 -7.10 11.28 -0.93
C ALA A 136 -7.29 12.47 -1.88
N ARG A 137 -6.32 13.41 -1.90
CA ARG A 137 -6.34 14.55 -2.82
C ARG A 137 -6.33 14.12 -4.29
N ALA A 138 -5.49 13.15 -4.66
CA ALA A 138 -5.42 12.65 -6.03
C ALA A 138 -6.67 11.87 -6.49
N LEU A 139 -7.50 11.42 -5.54
CA LEU A 139 -8.78 10.76 -5.80
C LEU A 139 -9.99 11.70 -5.66
N GLY A 140 -9.78 12.99 -5.36
CA GLY A 140 -10.84 13.98 -5.15
C GLY A 140 -11.57 13.84 -3.81
N MET A 141 -11.04 13.05 -2.88
CA MET A 141 -11.67 12.80 -1.58
C MET A 141 -11.34 13.93 -0.60
N THR A 142 -12.32 14.33 0.19
CA THR A 142 -12.19 15.39 1.21
C THR A 142 -11.98 14.87 2.62
N LYS A 143 -12.19 13.56 2.86
CA LYS A 143 -12.11 12.94 4.18
C LYS A 143 -11.23 11.71 4.17
N VAL A 144 -10.37 11.61 5.18
CA VAL A 144 -9.55 10.44 5.49
C VAL A 144 -9.94 9.94 6.87
N LEU A 145 -10.19 8.64 6.99
CA LEU A 145 -10.43 7.96 8.26
C LEU A 145 -9.20 7.13 8.62
N ILE A 146 -8.61 7.41 9.78
CA ILE A 146 -7.50 6.64 10.35
C ILE A 146 -8.00 5.98 11.63
N HIS A 147 -8.10 4.65 11.63
CA HIS A 147 -8.53 3.90 12.80
C HIS A 147 -7.46 3.94 13.91
N ARG A 148 -7.86 3.92 15.19
CA ARG A 148 -6.92 3.86 16.33
C ARG A 148 -5.94 2.68 16.22
N TYR A 149 -6.43 1.55 15.72
CA TYR A 149 -5.65 0.33 15.48
C TYR A 149 -5.15 0.19 14.04
N ALA A 150 -4.99 1.29 13.28
CA ALA A 150 -4.61 1.26 11.87
C ALA A 150 -3.40 0.37 11.57
N GLY A 151 -2.38 0.36 12.46
CA GLY A 151 -1.19 -0.49 12.29
C GLY A 151 -1.44 -2.00 12.36
N ILE A 152 -2.52 -2.43 13.01
CA ILE A 152 -2.87 -3.85 13.23
C ILE A 152 -4.31 -4.17 12.78
N LEU A 153 -4.90 -3.33 11.93
CA LEU A 153 -6.34 -3.38 11.65
C LEU A 153 -6.79 -4.72 11.06
N SER A 154 -5.94 -5.38 10.28
CA SER A 154 -6.22 -6.72 9.74
C SER A 154 -6.39 -7.77 10.84
N ALA A 155 -5.48 -7.78 11.83
CA ALA A 155 -5.56 -8.72 12.96
C ALA A 155 -6.78 -8.40 13.83
N TYR A 156 -7.09 -7.12 14.04
CA TYR A 156 -8.29 -6.68 14.74
C TYR A 156 -9.58 -7.14 14.02
N GLY A 157 -9.64 -6.98 12.70
CA GLY A 157 -10.78 -7.44 11.90
C GLY A 157 -10.98 -8.95 11.96
N MET A 158 -9.88 -9.73 11.92
CA MET A 158 -9.94 -11.18 12.07
C MET A 158 -10.49 -11.59 13.44
N ALA A 159 -10.10 -10.89 14.52
CA ALA A 159 -10.55 -11.19 15.87
C ALA A 159 -12.04 -10.89 16.10
N LEU A 160 -12.65 -10.02 15.28
CA LEU A 160 -14.06 -9.65 15.35
C LEU A 160 -14.95 -10.40 14.35
N ALA A 161 -14.37 -11.15 13.42
CA ALA A 161 -15.12 -11.79 12.37
C ALA A 161 -15.95 -12.96 12.91
N ASP A 162 -17.22 -13.03 12.52
CA ASP A 162 -18.06 -14.18 12.77
C ASP A 162 -17.58 -15.39 11.96
N VAL A 163 -17.81 -16.59 12.49
CA VAL A 163 -17.60 -17.83 11.74
C VAL A 163 -18.72 -17.95 10.72
N VAL A 164 -18.35 -17.89 9.44
CA VAL A 164 -19.27 -18.04 8.31
C VAL A 164 -18.86 -19.26 7.51
N GLU A 165 -19.81 -20.17 7.28
CA GLU A 165 -19.67 -21.28 6.33
C GLU A 165 -20.51 -20.96 5.09
N GLU A 166 -19.88 -20.89 3.93
CA GLU A 166 -20.56 -20.70 2.65
C GLU A 166 -20.50 -21.99 1.83
N ALA A 167 -21.67 -22.48 1.42
CA ALA A 167 -21.80 -23.62 0.53
C ALA A 167 -22.51 -23.18 -0.76
N GLN A 168 -21.97 -23.57 -1.92
CA GLN A 168 -22.48 -23.21 -3.24
C GLN A 168 -22.51 -24.44 -4.15
N GLU A 169 -23.59 -24.61 -4.90
CA GLU A 169 -23.71 -25.64 -5.96
C GLU A 169 -24.25 -24.96 -7.24
N PRO A 170 -23.63 -25.19 -8.41
CA PRO A 170 -24.10 -24.64 -9.66
C PRO A 170 -25.47 -25.24 -10.04
N CYS A 171 -26.39 -24.40 -10.47
CA CYS A 171 -27.73 -24.81 -10.88
C CYS A 171 -28.07 -24.23 -12.27
N ALA A 172 -28.52 -25.09 -13.18
CA ALA A 172 -28.89 -24.73 -14.55
C ALA A 172 -30.37 -25.06 -14.81
N LEU A 173 -31.25 -24.61 -13.92
CA LEU A 173 -32.70 -24.80 -14.09
C LEU A 173 -33.30 -23.66 -14.92
N LEU A 174 -34.25 -24.00 -15.79
CA LEU A 174 -35.07 -23.04 -16.49
C LEU A 174 -35.95 -22.29 -15.49
N TYR A 175 -35.89 -20.95 -15.50
CA TYR A 175 -36.75 -20.11 -14.67
C TYR A 175 -38.17 -20.12 -15.25
N THR A 176 -38.99 -21.08 -14.80
CA THR A 176 -40.40 -21.22 -15.18
C THR A 176 -41.32 -20.74 -14.06
N SER A 177 -42.61 -20.57 -14.33
CA SER A 177 -43.65 -20.24 -13.34
C SER A 177 -44.04 -21.42 -12.41
N ALA A 178 -43.30 -22.53 -12.46
CA ALA A 178 -43.58 -23.75 -11.69
C ALA A 178 -43.51 -23.53 -10.16
N PRO A 179 -44.31 -24.29 -9.38
CA PRO A 179 -44.46 -24.08 -7.94
C PRO A 179 -43.14 -24.17 -7.16
N ARG A 180 -43.03 -23.35 -6.11
CA ARG A 180 -41.83 -23.15 -5.27
C ARG A 180 -41.29 -24.44 -4.62
N SER A 181 -42.14 -25.46 -4.45
CA SER A 181 -41.80 -26.74 -3.80
C SER A 181 -40.75 -27.57 -4.54
N LEU A 182 -40.72 -27.54 -5.88
CA LEU A 182 -39.71 -28.25 -6.69
C LEU A 182 -38.31 -27.62 -6.60
N ARG A 183 -38.21 -26.37 -6.13
CA ARG A 183 -36.94 -25.65 -6.01
C ARG A 183 -36.28 -25.85 -4.64
N LEU A 184 -37.05 -26.18 -3.61
CA LEU A 184 -36.58 -26.24 -2.21
C LEU A 184 -35.79 -27.51 -1.88
N THR A 185 -36.04 -28.63 -2.56
CA THR A 185 -35.34 -29.91 -2.32
C THR A 185 -33.84 -29.86 -2.63
N GLN A 186 -33.38 -28.97 -3.52
CA GLN A 186 -31.95 -28.73 -3.72
C GLN A 186 -31.32 -27.93 -2.58
N PHE A 187 -32.07 -26.99 -1.97
CA PHE A 187 -31.59 -26.20 -0.84
C PHE A 187 -31.55 -26.99 0.48
N GLU A 188 -32.41 -28.00 0.62
CA GLU A 188 -32.43 -28.88 1.81
C GLU A 188 -31.10 -29.62 2.04
N LYS A 189 -30.28 -29.81 0.99
CA LYS A 189 -28.93 -30.37 1.09
C LYS A 189 -27.97 -29.49 1.89
N PHE A 190 -28.14 -28.17 1.84
CA PHE A 190 -27.27 -27.21 2.55
C PHE A 190 -27.66 -27.00 4.02
N SER A 191 -28.86 -27.44 4.41
CA SER A 191 -29.35 -27.34 5.79
C SER A 191 -29.00 -28.55 6.68
N ARG A 192 -28.18 -29.49 6.19
CA ARG A 192 -27.78 -30.71 6.92
C ARG A 192 -26.28 -30.80 7.24
N SER A 193 -25.51 -29.76 6.95
CA SER A 193 -24.09 -29.61 7.27
C SER A 193 -23.90 -28.64 8.43
#